data_AF-A0A7K1U6K2-F1
#
_entry.id   AF-A0A7K1U6K2-F1
#
_cell.length_a   1.000
_cell.length_b   1.000
_cell.length_c   1.000
_cell.angle_alpha   90.00
_cell.angle_beta   90.00
_cell.angle_gamma   90.00
#
_symmetry.space_group_name_H-M   'P 1'
#
loop_
_entity.id
_entity.type
_entity.pdbx_description
1 polymer ?
#
loop_
_entity_poly.entity_id
_entity_poly.type
_entity_poly.pdbx_seq_one_letter_code
_entity_poly.pdbx_strand_id
1 'polypeptide(L)'
;MDEYQLKIIFFHELGHFIAHVMNQKYLDGLGVEEMKIFSRPMDGYNGYIKLIRPDGYVEGNVIPIDRLSQHLASLTYGCLFQSYYESEKVNKDAPERGLEVFDSCLGKRAGCDDVNKWRAALDNCNKGHYAGDVAEMESDYFLSLLKDKVLEDFMQIDPVKYLVKDEFGDYTGETGKLTTNLQIAIDKHSRLYLTLIDRYKHVLEI
;
A
#
# COMPACT_ATOMS: atom_id res chain seq x y z
N MET A 1 17.74 13.13 -3.55
CA MET A 1 16.49 12.55 -4.05
C MET A 1 15.90 13.59 -4.96
N ASP A 2 15.67 13.28 -6.23
CA ASP A 2 14.87 14.18 -7.04
C ASP A 2 13.40 14.15 -6.56
N GLU A 3 12.66 15.22 -6.88
CA GLU A 3 11.29 15.40 -6.40
C GLU A 3 10.35 14.30 -6.91
N TYR A 4 10.64 13.73 -8.09
CA TYR A 4 9.81 12.71 -8.71
C TYR A 4 9.96 11.36 -7.99
N GLN A 5 11.19 10.94 -7.68
CA GLN A 5 11.47 9.75 -6.88
C GLN A 5 10.86 9.86 -5.48
N LEU A 6 10.94 11.04 -4.84
CA LEU A 6 10.32 11.27 -3.54
C LEU A 6 8.81 11.04 -3.60
N LYS A 7 8.15 11.57 -4.64
CA LYS A 7 6.70 11.41 -4.85
C LYS A 7 6.33 9.94 -5.04
N ILE A 8 7.05 9.21 -5.87
CA ILE A 8 6.80 7.77 -6.10
C ILE A 8 6.81 7.00 -4.77
N ILE A 9 7.89 7.15 -4.00
CA ILE A 9 8.04 6.40 -2.75
C ILE A 9 7.04 6.88 -1.71
N PHE A 10 6.80 8.19 -1.64
CA PHE A 10 5.77 8.72 -0.76
C PHE A 10 4.39 8.13 -1.05
N PHE A 11 3.98 8.04 -2.32
CA PHE A 11 2.67 7.47 -2.66
C PHE A 11 2.63 5.95 -2.41
N HIS A 12 3.75 5.25 -2.57
CA HIS A 12 3.87 3.86 -2.17
C HIS A 12 3.66 3.69 -0.65
N GLU A 13 4.42 4.40 0.17
CA GLU A 13 4.26 4.34 1.64
C GLU A 13 2.89 4.85 2.09
N LEU A 14 2.32 5.85 1.40
CA LEU A 14 0.97 6.33 1.65
C LEU A 14 -0.05 5.22 1.43
N GLY A 15 0.09 4.40 0.40
CA GLY A 15 -0.78 3.26 0.15
C GLY A 15 -0.81 2.31 1.35
N HIS A 16 0.36 1.88 1.82
CA HIS A 16 0.49 1.05 3.03
C HIS A 16 -0.12 1.74 4.26
N PHE A 17 0.20 3.02 4.46
CA PHE A 17 -0.32 3.83 5.56
C PHE A 17 -1.85 3.83 5.59
N ILE A 18 -2.48 4.12 4.46
CA ILE A 18 -3.94 4.20 4.32
C ILE A 18 -4.58 2.84 4.58
N ALA A 19 -4.00 1.74 4.07
CA ALA A 19 -4.47 0.39 4.34
C ALA A 19 -4.41 0.04 5.84
N HIS A 20 -3.31 0.37 6.52
CA HIS A 20 -3.18 0.12 7.96
C HIS A 20 -4.12 0.98 8.81
N VAL A 21 -4.34 2.24 8.43
CA VAL A 21 -5.35 3.09 9.08
C VAL A 21 -6.76 2.51 8.93
N MET A 22 -7.12 2.02 7.74
CA MET A 22 -8.43 1.38 7.52
C MET A 22 -8.56 0.05 8.27
N ASN A 23 -7.50 -0.76 8.28
CA ASN A 23 -7.43 -2.00 9.04
C ASN A 23 -7.62 -1.76 10.55
N GLN A 24 -7.02 -0.71 11.11
CA GLN A 24 -7.23 -0.35 12.51
C GLN A 24 -8.64 0.19 12.79
N LYS A 25 -9.20 0.99 11.88
CA LYS A 25 -10.47 1.69 12.10
C LYS A 25 -11.69 0.79 11.91
N TYR A 26 -11.65 -0.11 10.94
CA TYR A 26 -12.82 -0.88 10.48
C TYR A 26 -12.70 -2.38 10.71
N LEU A 27 -11.51 -2.87 11.06
CA LEU A 27 -11.20 -4.28 11.24
C LEU A 27 -10.36 -4.46 12.52
N ASP A 28 -9.97 -5.69 12.85
CA ASP A 28 -9.10 -6.00 13.99
C ASP A 28 -7.61 -5.94 13.58
N GLY A 29 -7.22 -4.83 12.95
CA GLY A 29 -5.88 -4.62 12.41
C GLY A 29 -5.00 -3.67 13.24
N LEU A 30 -3.71 -3.64 12.91
CA LEU A 30 -2.74 -2.74 13.54
C LEU A 30 -2.70 -1.38 12.81
N GLY A 31 -2.63 -0.30 13.59
CA GLY A 31 -2.42 1.06 13.08
C GLY A 31 -0.96 1.37 12.76
N VAL A 32 -0.70 2.62 12.36
CA VAL A 32 0.64 3.08 11.98
C VAL A 32 1.27 3.89 13.11
N GLU A 33 2.49 3.51 13.49
CA GLU A 33 3.35 4.25 14.42
C GLU A 33 4.20 5.26 13.64
N GLU A 34 4.85 4.82 12.57
CA GLU A 34 5.84 5.60 11.84
C GLU A 34 5.76 5.33 10.34
N MET A 35 6.01 6.37 9.53
CA MET A 35 6.33 6.25 8.11
C MET A 35 7.71 6.86 7.90
N LYS A 36 8.62 6.14 7.23
CA LYS A 36 9.96 6.65 6.89
C LYS A 36 10.27 6.46 5.42
N ILE A 37 11.06 7.39 4.87
CA ILE A 37 11.64 7.32 3.52
C ILE A 37 13.11 7.69 3.64
N PHE A 38 14.00 6.83 3.16
CA PHE A 38 15.44 6.97 3.39
C PHE A 38 16.25 6.54 2.17
N SER A 39 17.49 7.02 2.09
CA SER A 39 18.41 6.64 1.02
C SER A 39 19.05 5.28 1.29
N ARG A 40 19.13 4.42 0.27
CA ARG A 40 19.98 3.22 0.28
C ARG A 40 21.13 3.38 -0.73
N PRO A 41 22.40 3.15 -0.32
CA PRO A 41 23.56 3.37 -1.19
C PRO A 41 23.56 2.61 -2.53
N MET A 42 22.87 1.48 -2.65
CA MET A 42 22.86 0.64 -3.86
C MET A 42 21.50 0.60 -4.58
N ASP A 43 20.40 0.81 -3.86
CA ASP A 43 19.04 0.64 -4.39
C ASP A 43 18.31 1.99 -4.62
N GLY A 44 19.01 3.11 -4.41
CA GLY A 44 18.45 4.44 -4.52
C GLY A 44 17.74 4.88 -3.23
N TYR A 45 16.41 4.90 -3.24
CA TYR A 45 15.59 5.33 -2.12
C TYR A 45 14.54 4.27 -1.78
N ASN A 46 14.22 4.14 -0.51
CA ASN A 46 13.29 3.14 0.01
C ASN A 46 12.42 3.77 1.12
N GLY A 47 11.37 3.09 1.53
CA GLY A 47 10.53 3.49 2.64
C GLY A 47 10.12 2.31 3.50
N TYR A 48 9.48 2.61 4.64
CA TYR A 48 8.76 1.60 5.40
C TYR A 48 7.64 2.24 6.23
N ILE A 49 6.63 1.42 6.54
CA ILE A 49 5.65 1.65 7.59
C ILE A 49 5.97 0.80 8.81
N LYS A 50 6.07 1.44 9.97
CA LYS A 50 6.14 0.76 11.27
C LYS A 50 4.75 0.74 11.89
N LEU A 51 4.30 -0.43 12.32
CA LEU A 51 2.98 -0.63 12.92
C LEU A 51 3.00 -0.46 14.43
N ILE A 52 1.89 0.02 14.99
CA ILE A 52 1.67 0.05 16.44
C ILE A 52 1.55 -1.39 16.93
N ARG A 53 2.50 -1.81 17.76
CA ARG A 53 2.53 -3.16 18.34
C ARG A 53 1.97 -3.10 19.77
N PRO A 54 0.88 -3.81 20.08
CA PRO A 54 0.38 -3.89 21.45
C PRO A 54 1.37 -4.60 22.36
N ASP A 55 1.27 -4.35 23.67
CA ASP A 55 2.12 -4.99 24.67
C ASP A 55 2.01 -6.52 24.57
N GLY A 56 3.17 -7.20 24.54
CA GLY A 56 3.26 -8.64 24.37
C GLY A 56 3.13 -9.14 22.92
N TYR A 57 3.09 -8.25 21.92
CA TYR A 57 3.16 -8.64 20.52
C TYR A 57 4.52 -9.31 20.21
N VAL A 58 4.48 -10.58 19.82
CA VAL A 58 5.66 -11.33 19.39
C VAL A 58 5.74 -11.30 17.87
N GLU A 59 6.72 -10.59 17.35
CA GLU A 59 7.05 -10.56 15.92
C GLU A 59 7.60 -11.92 15.50
N GLY A 60 7.07 -12.49 14.41
CA GLY A 60 7.58 -13.76 13.84
C GLY A 60 6.60 -14.94 13.86
N ASN A 61 5.32 -14.73 14.18
CA ASN A 61 4.32 -15.78 14.03
C ASN A 61 3.54 -15.61 12.73
N VAL A 62 3.35 -16.74 12.04
CA VAL A 62 2.42 -16.95 10.94
C VAL A 62 1.20 -16.05 11.10
N ILE A 63 0.91 -15.26 10.07
CA ILE A 63 -0.28 -14.39 10.05
C ILE A 63 -1.50 -15.30 10.25
N PRO A 64 -2.35 -15.03 11.27
CA PRO A 64 -3.58 -15.77 11.45
C PRO A 64 -4.44 -15.72 10.17
N ILE A 65 -5.05 -16.85 9.80
CA ILE A 65 -5.80 -16.98 8.54
C ILE A 65 -6.92 -15.94 8.42
N ASP A 66 -7.58 -15.61 9.53
CA ASP A 66 -8.63 -14.59 9.65
C ASP A 66 -8.13 -13.15 9.42
N ARG A 67 -6.81 -12.96 9.44
CA ARG A 67 -6.12 -11.69 9.18
C ARG A 67 -5.39 -11.66 7.84
N LEU A 68 -5.44 -12.75 7.06
CA LEU A 68 -4.72 -12.86 5.80
C LEU A 68 -5.18 -11.81 4.79
N SER A 69 -6.50 -11.61 4.62
CA SER A 69 -7.04 -10.62 3.66
C SER A 69 -6.56 -9.19 3.95
N GLN A 70 -6.52 -8.80 5.21
CA GLN A 70 -6.07 -7.49 5.68
C GLN A 70 -4.57 -7.31 5.42
N HIS A 71 -3.80 -8.38 5.63
CA HIS A 71 -2.36 -8.37 5.38
C HIS A 71 -2.06 -8.25 3.88
N LEU A 72 -2.70 -9.06 3.03
CA LEU A 72 -2.53 -8.97 1.58
C LEU A 72 -2.92 -7.58 1.07
N ALA A 73 -4.08 -7.06 1.48
CA ALA A 73 -4.49 -5.70 1.12
C ALA A 73 -3.46 -4.66 1.55
N SER A 74 -2.90 -4.78 2.76
CA SER A 74 -1.88 -3.84 3.23
C SER A 74 -0.61 -3.86 2.39
N LEU A 75 -0.17 -5.03 1.90
CA LEU A 75 1.00 -5.16 1.03
C LEU A 75 0.71 -4.65 -0.39
N THR A 76 -0.46 -4.96 -0.94
CA THR A 76 -0.83 -4.58 -2.31
C THR A 76 -1.06 -3.07 -2.45
N TYR A 77 -1.52 -2.39 -1.39
CA TYR A 77 -1.90 -0.97 -1.47
C TYR A 77 -0.74 -0.02 -1.78
N GLY A 78 0.48 -0.33 -1.36
CA GLY A 78 1.64 0.50 -1.72
C GLY A 78 1.86 0.51 -3.23
N CYS A 79 1.85 -0.68 -3.85
CA CYS A 79 1.93 -0.82 -5.30
C CYS A 79 0.74 -0.16 -6.01
N LEU A 80 -0.49 -0.29 -5.50
CA LEU A 80 -1.68 0.33 -6.10
C LEU A 80 -1.55 1.87 -6.15
N PHE A 81 -1.19 2.50 -5.02
CA PHE A 81 -1.08 3.96 -4.96
C PHE A 81 0.07 4.48 -5.83
N GLN A 82 1.22 3.80 -5.79
CA GLN A 82 2.36 4.16 -6.63
C GLN A 82 1.98 4.08 -8.12
N SER A 83 1.42 2.96 -8.55
CA SER A 83 1.06 2.74 -9.95
C SER A 83 -0.06 3.65 -10.41
N TYR A 84 -1.01 4.00 -9.53
CA TYR A 84 -2.02 5.01 -9.81
C TYR A 84 -1.38 6.38 -10.05
N TYR A 85 -0.49 6.83 -9.17
CA TYR A 85 0.22 8.10 -9.32
C TYR A 85 1.04 8.14 -10.62
N GLU A 86 1.80 7.08 -10.92
CA GLU A 86 2.59 6.99 -12.14
C GLU A 86 1.70 6.97 -13.39
N SER A 87 0.54 6.30 -13.35
CA SER A 87 -0.42 6.27 -14.47
C SER A 87 -0.99 7.65 -14.78
N GLU A 88 -1.38 8.40 -13.74
CA GLU A 88 -1.92 9.76 -13.87
C GLU A 88 -0.88 10.79 -14.34
N LYS A 89 0.42 10.56 -14.10
CA LYS A 89 1.47 11.54 -14.44
C LYS A 89 2.25 11.18 -15.69
N VAL A 90 2.43 9.89 -15.98
CA VAL A 90 3.28 9.40 -17.09
C VAL A 90 2.44 8.94 -18.28
N ASN A 91 1.27 8.33 -18.04
CA ASN A 91 0.45 7.68 -19.08
C ASN A 91 -0.93 8.32 -19.24
N LYS A 92 -1.03 9.66 -19.13
CA LYS A 92 -2.31 10.39 -19.22
C LYS A 92 -3.14 10.07 -20.48
N ASP A 93 -2.47 9.73 -21.58
CA ASP A 93 -3.09 9.44 -22.87
C ASP A 93 -3.33 7.94 -23.13
N ALA A 94 -2.88 7.06 -22.21
CA ALA A 94 -2.94 5.60 -22.35
C ALA A 94 -3.17 4.92 -20.98
N PRO A 95 -4.34 5.12 -20.34
CA PRO A 95 -4.65 4.57 -19.02
C PRO A 95 -4.57 3.04 -18.95
N GLU A 96 -4.70 2.34 -20.08
CA GLU A 96 -4.50 0.89 -20.19
C GLU A 96 -3.08 0.44 -19.79
N ARG A 97 -2.08 1.33 -19.91
CA ARG A 97 -0.71 1.06 -19.44
C ARG A 97 -0.57 1.11 -17.93
N GLY A 98 -1.60 1.57 -17.21
CA GLY A 98 -1.56 1.55 -15.76
C GLY A 98 -1.35 0.14 -15.21
N LEU A 99 -1.97 -0.87 -15.85
CA LEU A 99 -1.78 -2.27 -15.47
C LEU A 99 -0.33 -2.72 -15.65
N GLU A 100 0.32 -2.34 -16.75
CA GLU A 100 1.75 -2.63 -16.98
C GLU A 100 2.63 -2.02 -15.87
N VAL A 101 2.27 -0.82 -15.38
CA VAL A 101 2.98 -0.17 -14.27
C VAL A 101 2.70 -0.88 -12.95
N PHE A 102 1.48 -1.34 -12.71
CA PHE A 102 1.12 -2.16 -11.55
C PHE A 102 1.87 -3.49 -11.53
N ASP A 103 1.81 -4.24 -12.63
CA ASP A 103 2.57 -5.49 -12.81
C ASP A 103 4.08 -5.27 -12.66
N SER A 104 4.60 -4.15 -13.19
CA SER A 104 6.02 -3.80 -13.03
C SER A 104 6.38 -3.43 -11.60
N CYS A 105 5.48 -2.81 -10.83
CA CYS A 105 5.72 -2.48 -9.42
C CYS A 105 5.85 -3.77 -8.60
N LEU A 106 4.94 -4.71 -8.86
CA LEU A 106 4.91 -6.05 -8.26
C LEU A 106 6.12 -6.91 -8.69
N GLY A 107 6.62 -6.77 -9.92
CA GLY A 107 7.64 -7.66 -10.48
C GLY A 107 9.09 -7.18 -10.44
N LYS A 108 9.36 -5.86 -10.42
CA LYS A 108 10.70 -5.33 -10.79
C LYS A 108 11.17 -4.06 -10.05
N ARG A 109 10.39 -3.50 -9.12
CA ARG A 109 10.70 -2.21 -8.45
C ARG A 109 10.60 -2.32 -6.92
N ALA A 110 10.40 -1.18 -6.23
CA ALA A 110 10.28 -1.08 -4.77
C ALA A 110 9.32 -2.11 -4.14
N GLY A 111 8.25 -2.49 -4.85
CA GLY A 111 7.28 -3.50 -4.40
C GLY A 111 7.75 -4.96 -4.42
N CYS A 112 8.99 -5.25 -4.84
CA CYS A 112 9.51 -6.63 -4.86
C CYS A 112 9.50 -7.27 -3.45
N ASP A 113 9.83 -6.49 -2.41
CA ASP A 113 9.76 -6.96 -1.03
C ASP A 113 8.31 -7.22 -0.59
N ASP A 114 7.37 -6.36 -0.97
CA ASP A 114 5.95 -6.55 -0.68
C ASP A 114 5.40 -7.79 -1.37
N VAL A 115 5.78 -8.06 -2.62
CA VAL A 115 5.34 -9.26 -3.34
C VAL A 115 5.94 -10.52 -2.73
N ASN A 116 7.19 -10.48 -2.27
CA ASN A 116 7.79 -11.61 -1.56
C ASN A 116 7.05 -11.88 -0.24
N LYS A 117 6.74 -10.83 0.53
CA LYS A 117 5.93 -10.94 1.75
C LYS A 117 4.51 -11.41 1.46
N TRP A 118 3.91 -10.97 0.36
CA TRP A 118 2.57 -11.34 -0.07
C TRP A 118 2.51 -12.82 -0.42
N ARG A 119 3.50 -13.33 -1.17
CA ARG A 119 3.61 -14.76 -1.50
C ARG A 119 3.85 -15.60 -0.25
N ALA A 120 4.78 -15.17 0.60
CA ALA A 120 5.06 -15.83 1.86
C ALA A 120 3.81 -15.89 2.76
N ALA A 121 2.98 -14.84 2.79
CA ALA A 121 1.74 -14.82 3.57
C ALA A 121 0.73 -15.87 3.07
N LEU A 122 0.56 -16.00 1.75
CA LEU A 122 -0.28 -17.05 1.16
C LEU A 122 0.26 -18.44 1.47
N ASP A 123 1.57 -18.66 1.28
CA ASP A 123 2.21 -19.96 1.51
C ASP A 123 2.12 -20.38 2.98
N ASN A 124 2.41 -19.47 3.91
CA ASN A 124 2.30 -19.71 5.35
C ASN A 124 0.88 -20.06 5.80
N CYS A 125 -0.13 -19.69 5.01
CA CYS A 125 -1.54 -19.99 5.25
C CYS A 125 -2.06 -21.20 4.45
N ASN A 126 -1.20 -21.91 3.72
CA ASN A 126 -1.58 -22.97 2.76
C ASN A 126 -2.56 -22.49 1.68
N LYS A 127 -2.41 -21.25 1.22
CA LYS A 127 -3.23 -20.61 0.17
C LYS A 127 -2.42 -20.23 -1.07
N GLY A 128 -1.16 -20.68 -1.19
CA GLY A 128 -0.28 -20.36 -2.31
C GLY A 128 -0.85 -20.73 -3.69
N HIS A 129 -1.71 -21.76 -3.78
CA HIS A 129 -2.35 -22.14 -5.05
C HIS A 129 -3.40 -21.13 -5.55
N TYR A 130 -3.90 -20.24 -4.69
CA TYR A 130 -4.80 -19.14 -5.09
C TYR A 130 -4.04 -17.90 -5.62
N ALA A 131 -2.70 -17.90 -5.63
CA ALA A 131 -1.93 -16.70 -5.99
C ALA A 131 -2.30 -16.13 -7.37
N GLY A 132 -2.63 -16.97 -8.34
CA GLY A 132 -3.11 -16.52 -9.66
C GLY A 132 -4.45 -15.79 -9.57
N ASP A 133 -5.44 -16.41 -8.93
CA ASP A 133 -6.79 -15.86 -8.78
C ASP A 133 -6.78 -14.55 -7.98
N VAL A 134 -5.94 -14.46 -6.95
CA VAL A 134 -5.78 -13.24 -6.16
C VAL A 134 -5.15 -12.12 -6.98
N ALA A 135 -4.10 -12.42 -7.76
CA ALA A 135 -3.45 -11.42 -8.61
C ALA A 135 -4.38 -10.89 -9.73
N GLU A 136 -5.19 -11.76 -10.34
CA GLU A 136 -6.22 -11.37 -11.31
C GLU A 136 -7.28 -10.46 -10.65
N MET A 137 -7.77 -10.84 -9.48
CA MET A 137 -8.73 -10.06 -8.69
C MET A 137 -8.20 -8.66 -8.32
N GLU A 138 -6.93 -8.56 -7.92
CA GLU A 138 -6.24 -7.30 -7.61
C GLU A 138 -6.07 -6.43 -8.86
N SER A 139 -5.78 -7.03 -10.01
CA SER A 139 -5.65 -6.35 -11.30
C SER A 139 -6.99 -5.72 -11.72
N ASP A 140 -8.08 -6.49 -11.64
CA ASP A 140 -9.44 -6.01 -11.87
C ASP A 140 -9.81 -4.88 -10.91
N TYR A 141 -9.44 -5.03 -9.63
CA TYR A 141 -9.66 -4.00 -8.62
C TYR A 141 -8.95 -2.72 -9.03
N PHE A 142 -7.65 -2.79 -9.36
CA PHE A 142 -6.86 -1.64 -9.79
C PHE A 142 -7.43 -0.92 -11.01
N LEU A 143 -7.85 -1.67 -12.04
CA LEU A 143 -8.49 -1.12 -13.22
C LEU A 143 -9.78 -0.36 -12.88
N SER A 144 -10.57 -0.86 -11.92
CA SER A 144 -11.74 -0.15 -11.43
C SER A 144 -11.37 1.17 -10.73
N LEU A 145 -10.29 1.18 -9.93
CA LEU A 145 -9.82 2.40 -9.27
C LEU A 145 -9.45 3.49 -10.29
N LEU A 146 -8.71 3.10 -11.33
CA LEU A 146 -8.29 4.00 -12.42
C LEU A 146 -9.49 4.56 -13.19
N LYS A 147 -10.41 3.69 -13.58
CA LYS A 147 -11.60 4.07 -14.37
C LYS A 147 -12.48 5.08 -13.63
N ASP A 148 -12.71 4.84 -12.35
CA ASP A 148 -13.64 5.64 -11.54
C ASP A 148 -12.94 6.80 -10.80
N LYS A 149 -11.64 6.97 -11.05
CA LYS A 149 -10.78 8.01 -10.47
C LYS A 149 -10.79 8.11 -8.94
N VAL A 150 -10.95 6.98 -8.26
CA VAL A 150 -11.31 6.98 -6.84
C VAL A 150 -10.19 7.40 -5.90
N LEU A 151 -8.94 7.40 -6.37
CA LEU A 151 -7.78 7.81 -5.56
C LEU A 151 -7.38 9.28 -5.80
N GLU A 152 -8.12 10.05 -6.61
CA GLU A 152 -7.76 11.42 -6.97
C GLU A 152 -7.57 12.33 -5.75
N ASP A 153 -8.41 12.20 -4.72
CA ASP A 153 -8.31 12.96 -3.47
C ASP A 153 -6.95 12.75 -2.78
N PHE A 154 -6.36 11.55 -2.87
CA PHE A 154 -5.04 11.25 -2.34
C PHE A 154 -3.93 11.78 -3.24
N MET A 155 -4.07 11.67 -4.57
CA MET A 155 -3.04 12.07 -5.53
C MET A 155 -2.79 13.57 -5.61
N GLN A 156 -3.69 14.38 -5.05
CA GLN A 156 -3.56 15.84 -5.00
C GLN A 156 -2.69 16.34 -3.84
N ILE A 157 -2.27 15.48 -2.92
CA ILE A 157 -1.48 15.92 -1.78
C ILE A 157 -0.03 16.21 -2.15
N ASP A 158 0.53 17.20 -1.48
CA ASP A 158 1.93 17.59 -1.61
C ASP A 158 2.76 16.86 -0.55
N PRO A 159 3.65 15.91 -0.93
CA PRO A 159 4.43 15.12 0.03
C PRO A 159 5.25 15.99 0.98
N VAL A 160 5.75 17.14 0.52
CA VAL A 160 6.62 18.03 1.32
C VAL A 160 5.86 18.58 2.54
N LYS A 161 4.53 18.66 2.48
CA LYS A 161 3.70 19.10 3.62
C LYS A 161 3.54 18.02 4.69
N TYR A 162 3.92 16.78 4.43
CA TYR A 162 3.74 15.65 5.34
C TYR A 162 5.05 14.95 5.69
N LEU A 163 6.18 15.45 5.21
CA LEU A 163 7.49 14.88 5.42
C LEU A 163 8.40 15.88 6.14
N VAL A 164 9.01 15.42 7.22
CA VAL A 164 10.05 16.16 7.94
C VAL A 164 11.40 15.52 7.58
N LYS A 165 12.29 16.33 7.02
CA LYS A 165 13.64 15.88 6.68
C LYS A 165 14.56 15.98 7.89
N ASP A 166 15.30 14.93 8.19
CA ASP A 166 16.30 14.91 9.25
C ASP A 166 17.68 15.40 8.78
N GLU A 167 18.65 15.39 9.70
CA GLU A 167 20.02 15.84 9.44
C GLU A 167 20.80 14.93 8.47
N PHE A 168 20.40 13.66 8.33
CA PHE A 168 21.00 12.69 7.41
C PHE A 168 20.37 12.74 6.02
N GLY A 169 19.27 13.48 5.91
CA GLY A 169 18.52 13.68 4.68
C GLY A 169 17.46 12.62 4.42
N ASP A 170 17.15 11.81 5.43
CA ASP A 170 16.01 10.92 5.44
C ASP A 170 14.75 11.71 5.82
N TYR A 171 13.59 11.17 5.47
CA TYR A 171 12.30 11.80 5.71
C TYR A 171 11.45 10.94 6.64
N THR A 172 10.85 11.58 7.63
CA THR A 172 9.84 10.99 8.51
C THR A 172 8.47 11.58 8.19
N GLY A 173 7.47 10.72 8.03
CA GLY A 173 6.09 11.11 7.79
C GLY A 173 5.41 11.63 9.06
N GLU A 174 4.72 12.76 8.95
CA GLU A 174 3.84 13.29 10.00
C GLU A 174 2.52 12.47 10.06
N THR A 175 2.58 11.23 10.56
CA THR A 175 1.45 10.27 10.54
C THR A 175 0.17 10.83 11.15
N GLY A 176 0.24 11.56 12.27
CA GLY A 176 -0.92 12.21 12.89
C GLY A 176 -1.59 13.27 12.01
N LYS A 177 -0.78 14.02 11.24
CA LYS A 177 -1.24 15.02 10.28
C LYS A 177 -1.84 14.38 9.04
N LEU A 178 -1.23 13.31 8.54
CA LEU A 178 -1.78 12.48 7.46
C LEU A 178 -3.15 11.93 7.85
N THR A 179 -3.29 11.29 9.02
CA THR A 179 -4.58 10.76 9.51
C THR A 179 -5.64 11.85 9.58
N THR A 180 -5.30 13.00 10.19
CA THR A 180 -6.26 14.11 10.39
C THR A 180 -6.70 14.71 9.05
N ASN A 181 -5.75 15.04 8.17
CA ASN A 181 -6.05 15.75 6.93
C ASN A 181 -6.71 14.83 5.88
N LEU A 182 -6.39 13.54 5.89
CA LEU A 182 -6.92 12.57 4.93
C LEU A 182 -8.18 11.86 5.41
N GLN A 183 -8.67 12.14 6.63
CA GLN A 183 -9.78 11.41 7.24
C GLN A 183 -11.02 11.31 6.34
N ILE A 184 -11.40 12.42 5.68
CA ILE A 184 -12.55 12.45 4.77
C ILE A 184 -12.34 11.54 3.56
N ALA A 185 -11.15 11.59 2.95
CA ALA A 185 -10.80 10.74 1.80
C ALA A 185 -10.74 9.26 2.20
N ILE A 186 -10.16 8.95 3.36
CA ILE A 186 -10.13 7.60 3.94
C ILE A 186 -11.54 7.08 4.15
N ASP A 187 -12.44 7.88 4.72
CA ASP A 187 -13.81 7.45 5.01
C ASP A 187 -14.61 7.21 3.73
N LYS A 188 -14.43 8.07 2.72
CA LYS A 188 -15.01 7.86 1.39
C LYS A 188 -14.48 6.60 0.71
N HIS A 189 -13.19 6.31 0.84
CA HIS A 189 -12.55 5.15 0.23
C HIS A 189 -12.83 3.82 0.97
N SER A 190 -13.17 3.89 2.27
CA SER A 190 -13.33 2.71 3.14
C SER A 190 -14.25 1.63 2.59
N ARG A 191 -15.36 1.99 1.94
CA ARG A 191 -16.30 1.02 1.36
C ARG A 191 -15.66 0.18 0.25
N LEU A 192 -14.84 0.81 -0.60
CA LEU A 192 -14.12 0.10 -1.66
C LEU A 192 -13.04 -0.80 -1.07
N TYR A 193 -12.31 -0.31 -0.06
CA TYR A 193 -11.33 -1.11 0.68
C TYR A 193 -11.96 -2.37 1.27
N LEU A 194 -13.09 -2.23 1.98
CA LEU A 194 -13.80 -3.36 2.57
C LEU A 194 -14.33 -4.33 1.52
N THR A 195 -14.73 -3.84 0.35
CA THR A 195 -15.12 -4.70 -0.78
C THR A 195 -13.94 -5.54 -1.26
N LEU A 196 -12.72 -4.98 -1.30
CA LEU A 196 -11.52 -5.76 -1.62
C LEU A 196 -11.24 -6.84 -0.55
N ILE A 197 -11.37 -6.50 0.73
CA ILE A 197 -11.22 -7.46 1.83
C ILE A 197 -12.19 -8.63 1.67
N ASP A 198 -13.45 -8.37 1.35
CA ASP A 198 -14.46 -9.40 1.13
C ASP A 198 -14.16 -10.24 -0.13
N ARG A 199 -13.62 -9.62 -1.20
CA ARG A 199 -13.16 -10.36 -2.39
C ARG A 199 -12.00 -11.29 -2.06
N TYR A 200 -11.01 -10.86 -1.27
CA TYR A 200 -9.95 -11.76 -0.81
C TYR A 200 -10.52 -12.94 -0.04
N LYS A 201 -11.42 -12.69 0.92
CA LYS A 201 -12.05 -13.77 1.70
C LYS A 201 -12.77 -14.78 0.81
N HIS A 202 -13.49 -14.29 -0.19
CA HIS A 202 -14.19 -15.13 -1.15
C HIS A 202 -13.23 -15.98 -1.99
N VAL A 203 -12.21 -15.37 -2.60
CA VAL A 203 -11.22 -16.07 -3.44
C VAL A 203 -10.41 -17.08 -2.62
N LEU A 204 -10.05 -16.72 -1.39
CA LEU A 204 -9.24 -17.56 -0.52
C LEU A 204 -10.06 -18.60 0.24
N GLU A 205 -11.40 -18.58 0.15
CA GLU A 205 -12.32 -19.43 0.91
C GLU A 205 -12.06 -19.37 2.44
N ILE A 206 -12.09 -18.15 3.00
CA ILE A 206 -11.88 -17.87 4.44
C ILE A 206 -12.95 -16.97 5.05
#